data_AF-A0A136HW16-F1
#
_entry.id   AF-A0A136HW16-F1
#
_cell.length_a   1.000
_cell.length_b   1.000
_cell.length_c   1.000
_cell.angle_alpha   90.00
_cell.angle_beta   90.00
_cell.angle_gamma   90.00
#
_symmetry.space_group_name_H-M   'P 1'
#
loop_
_entity.id
_entity.type
_entity.pdbx_description
1 polymer ?
#
loop_
_entity_poly.entity_id
_entity_poly.type
_entity_poly.pdbx_seq_one_letter_code
_entity_poly.pdbx_strand_id
1 'polypeptide(L)' 'MDRKEKAKKKNSQMLIRINDEERAKFIALCEELDTSAAREVRRFIRDFISINAKSLDGLDT' A
#
# COMPACT_ATOMS: atom_id res chain seq x y z
N MET A 1 2.80 -39.06 9.35
CA MET A 1 3.55 -37.83 9.70
C MET A 1 3.03 -36.71 8.81
N ASP A 2 1.90 -36.12 9.20
CA ASP A 2 1.23 -35.09 8.42
C ASP A 2 1.72 -33.71 8.85
N ARG A 3 2.61 -33.15 8.04
CA ARG A 3 3.11 -31.79 8.23
C ARG A 3 2.02 -30.84 7.71
N LYS A 4 1.09 -30.44 8.58
CA LYS A 4 0.13 -29.35 8.29
C LYS A 4 0.93 -28.07 8.04
N GLU A 5 1.11 -27.72 6.76
CA GLU A 5 1.64 -26.41 6.40
C GLU A 5 0.67 -25.34 6.88
N LYS A 6 1.15 -24.45 7.76
CA LYS A 6 0.39 -23.27 8.19
C LYS A 6 0.17 -22.41 6.97
N ALA A 7 -1.05 -22.39 6.43
CA ALA A 7 -1.42 -21.54 5.31
C ALA A 7 -1.02 -20.09 5.63
N LYS A 8 -0.03 -19.55 4.90
CA LYS A 8 0.38 -18.15 4.99
C LYS A 8 -0.88 -17.29 4.86
N LYS A 9 -1.22 -16.49 5.88
CA LYS A 9 -2.34 -15.54 5.83
C LYS A 9 -2.20 -14.74 4.53
N LYS A 10 -3.12 -14.96 3.58
CA LYS A 10 -3.15 -14.19 2.35
C LYS A 10 -3.41 -12.74 2.75
N ASN A 11 -2.50 -11.84 2.39
CA ASN A 11 -2.73 -10.41 2.59
C ASN A 11 -4.03 -10.02 1.88
N SER A 12 -4.87 -9.22 2.54
CA SER A 12 -6.11 -8.72 1.94
C SER A 12 -5.78 -7.83 0.73
N GLN A 13 -6.52 -8.00 -0.36
CA GLN A 13 -6.42 -7.12 -1.53
C GLN A 13 -7.30 -5.88 -1.35
N MET A 14 -6.87 -4.75 -1.89
CA MET A 14 -7.65 -3.50 -1.95
C MET A 14 -7.91 -3.16 -3.40
N LEU A 15 -9.20 -3.02 -3.77
CA LEU A 15 -9.61 -2.59 -5.10
C LEU A 15 -9.92 -1.09 -5.07
N ILE A 16 -9.23 -0.31 -5.90
CA ILE A 16 -9.45 1.13 -6.05
C ILE A 16 -9.96 1.40 -7.47
N ARG A 17 -11.00 2.22 -7.59
CA ARG A 17 -11.47 2.77 -8.87
C ARG A 17 -11.02 4.22 -8.98
N ILE A 18 -10.34 4.55 -10.07
CA ILE A 18 -9.92 5.90 -10.48
C ILE A 18 -10.19 6.04 -11.98
N ASN A 19 -10.14 7.27 -12.51
CA ASN A 19 -10.29 7.47 -13.95
C ASN A 19 -9.06 6.94 -14.72
N ASP A 20 -9.26 6.65 -16.01
CA ASP A 20 -8.24 6.00 -16.84
C ASP A 20 -7.01 6.88 -17.07
N GLU A 21 -7.19 8.20 -17.20
CA GLU A 21 -6.10 9.15 -17.42
C GLU A 21 -5.15 9.22 -16.23
N GLU A 22 -5.70 9.31 -15.02
CA GLU A 22 -4.96 9.34 -13.76
C GLU A 22 -4.22 8.02 -13.54
N ARG A 23 -4.88 6.89 -13.81
CA ARG A 23 -4.23 5.57 -13.79
C ARG A 23 -3.05 5.53 -14.75
N ALA A 24 -3.24 5.94 -16.00
CA ALA A 24 -2.18 5.89 -17.01
C ALA A 24 -0.97 6.76 -16.61
N LYS A 25 -1.21 7.98 -16.14
CA LYS A 25 -0.16 8.88 -15.63
C LYS A 25 0.59 8.28 -14.44
N PHE A 26 -0.13 7.69 -13.48
CA PHE A 26 0.48 7.07 -12.30
C PHE A 26 1.36 5.87 -12.66
N ILE A 27 0.90 5.00 -13.57
CA ILE A 27 1.68 3.84 -14.01
C ILE A 27 2.92 4.27 -14.79
N ALA A 28 2.79 5.22 -15.73
CA ALA A 28 3.93 5.73 -16.50
C ALA A 28 5.01 6.34 -15.59
N LEU A 29 4.61 7.10 -14.57
CA LEU A 29 5.54 7.66 -13.60
C LEU A 29 6.23 6.56 -12.76
N CYS A 30 5.51 5.49 -12.40
CA CYS A 30 6.13 4.36 -11.69
C CYS A 30 7.22 3.70 -12.54
N GLU A 31 6.98 3.54 -13.85
CA GLU A 31 7.95 2.97 -14.78
C GLU A 31 9.19 3.86 -14.95
N GLU A 32 9.00 5.17 -15.07
CA GLU A 32 10.09 6.15 -15.13
C GLU A 32 10.99 6.12 -13.89
N LEU A 33 10.40 5.91 -12.71
CA LEU A 33 11.10 5.87 -11.43
C LEU A 33 11.62 4.48 -11.04
N ASP A 34 11.54 3.48 -11.94
CA ASP A 34 11.90 2.08 -11.68
C ASP A 34 11.24 1.52 -10.39
N THR A 35 9.95 1.82 -10.22
CA THR A 35 9.12 1.38 -9.10
C THR A 35 7.83 0.72 -9.59
N SER A 36 7.02 0.20 -8.67
CA SER A 36 5.71 -0.38 -8.99
C SER A 36 4.59 0.38 -8.33
N ALA A 37 3.43 0.42 -8.99
CA ALA A 37 2.21 0.99 -8.45
C ALA A 37 1.88 0.46 -7.05
N ALA A 38 2.06 -0.84 -6.82
CA ALA A 38 1.84 -1.46 -5.51
C ALA A 38 2.83 -0.96 -4.44
N ARG A 39 4.10 -0.74 -4.81
CA ARG A 39 5.12 -0.19 -3.89
C ARG A 39 4.79 1.24 -3.52
N GLU A 40 4.43 2.07 -4.50
CA GLU A 40 4.09 3.48 -4.26
C GLU A 40 2.80 3.63 -3.46
N VAL A 41 1.74 2.87 -3.77
CA VAL A 41 0.50 2.88 -2.97
C VAL A 41 0.78 2.44 -1.53
N ARG A 42 1.59 1.40 -1.30
CA ARG A 42 1.96 0.99 0.06
C ARG A 42 2.83 2.02 0.79
N ARG A 43 3.69 2.73 0.07
CA ARG A 43 4.48 3.84 0.64
C ARG A 43 3.56 4.98 1.05
N PHE A 44 2.68 5.42 0.14
CA PHE A 44 1.68 6.44 0.41
C PHE A 44 0.80 6.08 1.61
N ILE A 45 0.28 4.84 1.69
CA ILE A 45 -0.54 4.40 2.83
C ILE A 45 0.24 4.51 4.15
N ARG A 46 1.50 4.04 4.19
CA ARG A 46 2.32 4.11 5.40
C ARG A 46 2.63 5.55 5.81
N ASP A 47 2.99 6.39 4.84
CA ASP A 47 3.29 7.80 5.06
C ASP A 47 2.04 8.53 5.54
N PHE A 48 0.89 8.30 4.90
CA PHE A 48 -0.40 8.86 5.29
C PHE A 48 -0.79 8.44 6.72
N ILE A 49 -0.68 7.15 7.06
CA ILE A 49 -0.92 6.69 8.44
C ILE A 49 0.07 7.35 9.39
N SER A 50 1.36 7.41 9.08
CA SER A 50 2.36 8.00 9.99
C SER A 50 2.13 9.49 10.24
N ILE A 51 1.75 10.25 9.21
CA ILE A 51 1.50 11.69 9.32
C ILE A 51 0.26 11.92 10.19
N ASN A 52 -0.81 11.15 9.98
CA ASN A 52 -2.08 11.37 10.67
C ASN A 52 -2.17 10.66 12.02
N ALA A 53 -1.45 9.56 12.23
CA ALA A 53 -1.33 8.90 13.53
C ALA A 53 -0.54 9.77 14.51
N LYS A 54 0.50 10.48 14.07
CA LYS A 54 1.18 11.49 14.91
C LYS A 54 0.27 12.67 15.29
N SER A 55 -0.79 12.92 14.52
CA SER A 55 -1.84 13.88 14.86
C SER A 55 -2.93 13.30 15.79
N LEU A 56 -2.93 11.97 16.00
CA LEU A 56 -3.87 11.24 16.86
C LEU A 56 -3.21 10.76 18.18
N ASP A 57 -1.90 10.54 18.19
CA ASP A 57 -1.09 10.10 19.34
C ASP A 57 -0.58 11.30 20.18
N GLY A 58 -1.41 12.34 20.30
CA GLY A 58 -1.28 13.35 21.36
C GLY A 58 -1.69 12.84 22.75
N LEU A 59 -1.68 11.52 22.95
CA LEU A 59 -1.81 10.85 24.23
C LEU A 59 -1.01 9.54 24.17
N ASP A 60 -0.04 9.43 25.08
CA ASP A 60 0.73 8.23 25.44
C ASP A 60 2.09 8.00 24.74
N THR A 61 3.05 8.93 24.92
CA THR A 61 4.25 8.77 25.79
C THR A 61 5.17 9.98 25.71
#